data_AF-X1G481-F1
#
_entry.id   AF-X1G481-F1
#
_cell.length_a   1.000
_cell.length_b   1.000
_cell.length_c   1.000
_cell.angle_alpha   90.00
_cell.angle_beta   90.00
_cell.angle_gamma   90.00
#
_symmetry.space_group_name_H-M   'P 1'
#
loop_
_entity.id
_entity.type
_entity.pdbx_description
1 polymer ?
#
loop_
_entity_poly.entity_id
_entity_poly.type
_entity_poly.pdbx_seq_one_letter_code
_entity_poly.pdbx_strand_id
1 'polypeptide(L)'
;KAEKMTHRIPCNAYSFVKKGQARIDKKKLKRTGIPLGPLIRKLKEGKNVKYKSKTYRAKNLTFQENSKKVSIVLDTSFNKKITSFVKNSDVLICEATFMSSLKDMAKERYHLTVKQVAEIAKKSKSKKLFLIHISQRYSRELKKVLAEAKKTFRNSHIPKDLDFIKI
;
A
#
# COMPACT_ATOMS: atom_id res chain seq x y z
N LYS A 1 0.47 -8.79 8.32
CA LYS A 1 0.78 -8.31 9.69
C LYS A 1 -0.45 -7.59 10.23
N ALA A 2 -0.71 -7.69 11.53
CA ALA A 2 -1.76 -6.94 12.21
C ALA A 2 -1.14 -6.15 13.38
N GLU A 3 -1.76 -5.03 13.75
CA GLU A 3 -1.35 -4.20 14.89
C GLU A 3 -2.60 -3.72 15.61
N LYS A 4 -2.60 -3.79 16.95
CA LYS A 4 -3.70 -3.33 17.79
C LYS A 4 -3.78 -1.80 17.77
N MET A 5 -4.98 -1.29 17.49
CA MET A 5 -5.27 0.14 17.43
C MET A 5 -5.96 0.64 18.70
N THR A 6 -6.14 1.96 18.79
CA THR A 6 -6.73 2.61 19.97
C THR A 6 -8.16 3.01 19.66
N HIS A 7 -9.12 2.17 20.04
CA HIS A 7 -10.54 2.44 19.86
C HIS A 7 -11.36 1.98 21.09
N ARG A 8 -12.65 2.33 21.15
CA ARG A 8 -13.54 1.98 22.28
C ARG A 8 -13.68 0.47 22.47
N ILE A 9 -13.68 -0.26 21.36
CA ILE A 9 -13.67 -1.71 21.31
C ILE A 9 -12.38 -2.19 20.62
N PRO A 10 -11.99 -3.46 20.77
CA PRO A 10 -10.83 -4.00 20.08
C PRO A 10 -10.90 -3.76 18.56
N CYS A 11 -9.91 -3.04 18.05
CA CYS A 11 -9.77 -2.75 16.63
C CYS A 11 -8.30 -2.96 16.22
N ASN A 12 -8.09 -3.39 14.97
CA ASN A 12 -6.77 -3.67 14.42
C ASN A 12 -6.58 -2.97 13.08
N ALA A 13 -5.33 -2.62 12.79
CA ALA A 13 -4.88 -2.32 11.43
C ALA A 13 -4.23 -3.56 10.81
N TYR A 14 -4.29 -3.67 9.50
CA TYR A 14 -3.72 -4.78 8.74
C TYR A 14 -2.76 -4.29 7.67
N SER A 15 -1.73 -5.09 7.40
CA SER A 15 -0.81 -4.85 6.30
C SER A 15 -0.50 -6.14 5.56
N PHE A 16 -0.74 -6.10 4.25
CA PHE A 16 -0.54 -7.17 3.29
C PHE A 16 0.65 -6.84 2.41
N VAL A 17 1.59 -7.77 2.30
CA VAL A 17 2.79 -7.60 1.49
C VAL A 17 2.89 -8.74 0.50
N LYS A 18 2.73 -8.43 -0.78
CA LYS A 18 3.09 -9.34 -1.87
C LYS A 18 4.57 -9.17 -2.14
N LYS A 19 5.36 -10.16 -1.72
CA LYS A 19 6.79 -10.18 -2.01
C LYS A 19 7.00 -10.24 -3.53
N GLY A 20 7.90 -9.40 -4.02
CA GLY A 20 8.42 -9.48 -5.37
C GLY A 20 9.03 -10.85 -5.64
N GLN A 21 8.89 -11.34 -6.87
CA GLN A 21 9.45 -12.61 -7.30
C GLN A 21 10.46 -12.37 -8.42
N ALA A 22 11.45 -13.26 -8.53
CA ALA A 22 12.35 -13.27 -9.66
C ALA A 22 11.54 -13.60 -10.94
N ARG A 23 11.56 -12.68 -11.89
CA ARG A 23 10.95 -12.81 -13.21
C ARG A 23 12.03 -12.98 -14.26
N ILE A 24 11.67 -13.65 -15.34
CA ILE A 24 12.55 -13.82 -16.49
C ILE A 24 12.36 -12.63 -17.41
N ASP A 25 13.47 -12.05 -17.84
CA ASP A 25 13.50 -11.10 -18.93
C ASP A 25 13.27 -11.86 -20.25
N LYS A 26 12.02 -11.84 -20.71
CA LYS A 26 11.61 -12.54 -21.94
C LYS A 26 12.39 -12.06 -23.16
N LYS A 27 12.78 -10.78 -23.22
CA LYS A 27 13.52 -10.23 -24.37
C LYS A 27 14.94 -10.79 -24.40
N LYS A 28 15.62 -10.81 -23.25
CA LYS A 28 16.97 -11.39 -23.14
C LYS A 28 16.97 -12.90 -23.30
N LEU A 29 15.97 -13.60 -22.76
CA LEU A 29 15.85 -15.05 -22.90
C LEU A 29 15.65 -15.47 -24.36
N LYS A 30 14.82 -14.77 -25.14
CA LYS A 30 14.61 -15.11 -26.56
C LYS A 30 15.93 -15.13 -27.36
N ARG A 31 16.87 -14.23 -27.03
CA ARG A 31 18.20 -14.15 -27.66
C ARG A 31 19.11 -15.34 -27.35
N THR A 32 18.81 -16.14 -26.33
CA THR A 32 19.64 -17.30 -25.94
C THR A 32 19.17 -18.61 -26.57
N GLY A 33 17.92 -18.65 -27.08
CA GLY A 33 17.29 -19.86 -27.57
C GLY A 33 16.98 -20.91 -26.50
N ILE A 34 17.09 -20.56 -25.20
CA ILE A 34 16.76 -21.50 -24.11
C ILE A 34 15.26 -21.80 -24.14
N PRO A 35 14.85 -23.08 -24.26
CA PRO A 35 13.44 -23.43 -24.27
C PRO A 35 12.79 -23.19 -22.91
N LEU A 36 11.46 -23.03 -22.92
CA LEU A 36 10.67 -23.03 -21.69
C LEU A 36 10.79 -24.41 -21.04
N GLY A 37 11.12 -24.48 -19.75
CA GLY A 37 11.34 -25.74 -19.06
C GLY A 37 12.19 -25.63 -17.78
N PRO A 38 12.81 -26.72 -17.33
CA PRO A 38 13.53 -26.78 -16.06
C PRO A 38 14.65 -25.73 -15.89
N LEU A 39 15.30 -25.35 -17.00
CA LEU A 39 16.34 -24.31 -16.99
C LEU A 39 15.81 -22.93 -16.58
N ILE A 40 14.55 -22.62 -16.92
CA ILE A 40 13.89 -21.38 -16.53
C ILE A 40 13.67 -21.32 -15.02
N ARG A 41 13.29 -22.44 -14.41
CA ARG A 41 13.12 -22.53 -12.96
C ARG A 41 14.44 -22.27 -12.25
N LYS A 42 15.53 -22.90 -12.70
CA LYS A 42 16.89 -22.68 -12.18
C LYS A 42 17.31 -21.21 -12.29
N LEU A 43 17.06 -20.56 -13.43
CA LEU A 43 17.33 -19.13 -13.61
C LEU A 43 16.54 -18.26 -12.62
N LYS A 44 15.24 -18.54 -12.41
CA LYS A 44 14.41 -17.83 -11.41
C LYS A 44 14.87 -18.08 -9.97
N GLU A 45 15.41 -19.25 -9.68
CA GLU A 45 16.07 -19.57 -8.39
C GLU A 45 17.44 -18.88 -8.24
N GLY A 46 17.89 -18.09 -9.22
CA GLY A 46 19.19 -17.41 -9.19
C GLY A 46 20.37 -18.29 -9.63
N LYS A 47 20.12 -19.51 -10.10
CA LYS A 47 21.17 -20.45 -10.53
C LYS A 47 21.55 -20.22 -11.99
N ASN A 48 22.85 -20.24 -12.26
CA ASN A 48 23.37 -20.20 -13.63
C ASN A 48 23.05 -21.53 -14.34
N VAL A 49 22.83 -21.48 -15.65
CA VAL A 49 22.49 -22.66 -16.46
C VAL A 49 23.44 -22.80 -17.63
N LYS A 50 23.77 -24.04 -17.99
CA LYS A 50 24.49 -24.36 -19.23
C LYS A 50 23.48 -24.76 -20.31
N TYR A 51 23.63 -24.22 -21.51
CA TYR A 51 22.82 -24.56 -22.68
C TYR A 51 23.65 -24.35 -23.95
N LYS A 52 23.68 -25.35 -24.85
CA LYS A 52 24.48 -25.36 -26.09
C LYS A 52 25.94 -24.91 -25.87
N SER A 53 26.63 -25.56 -24.91
CA SER A 53 28.03 -25.27 -24.54
C SER A 53 28.31 -23.86 -23.98
N LYS A 54 27.29 -23.02 -23.79
CA LYS A 54 27.40 -21.69 -23.19
C LYS A 54 26.80 -21.66 -21.78
N THR A 55 27.45 -20.91 -20.88
CA THR A 55 26.92 -20.66 -19.52
C THR A 55 26.17 -19.33 -19.49
N TYR A 56 24.94 -19.36 -18.98
CA TYR A 56 24.07 -18.21 -18.82
C TYR A 56 23.90 -17.85 -17.36
N ARG A 57 24.23 -16.61 -17.02
CA ARG A 57 24.10 -16.10 -15.66
C ARG A 57 22.66 -15.69 -15.36
N ALA A 58 22.11 -16.15 -14.23
CA ALA A 58 20.74 -15.83 -13.83
C ALA A 58 20.48 -14.32 -13.81
N LYS A 59 21.36 -13.55 -13.15
CA LYS A 59 21.29 -12.09 -13.04
C LYS A 59 21.22 -11.34 -14.38
N ASN A 60 21.68 -11.95 -15.48
CA ASN A 60 21.62 -11.33 -16.80
C ASN A 60 20.28 -11.60 -17.51
N LEU A 61 19.55 -12.64 -17.10
CA LEU A 61 18.32 -13.11 -17.73
C LEU A 61 17.09 -12.98 -16.84
N THR A 62 17.27 -12.58 -15.57
CA THR A 62 16.18 -12.32 -14.63
C THR A 62 16.21 -10.89 -14.13
N PHE A 63 15.07 -10.44 -13.61
CA PHE A 63 14.93 -9.22 -12.85
C PHE A 63 14.02 -9.49 -11.66
N GLN A 64 14.21 -8.72 -10.58
CA GLN A 64 13.37 -8.83 -9.40
C GLN A 64 12.14 -7.94 -9.59
N GLU A 65 10.94 -8.53 -9.51
CA GLU A 65 9.71 -7.76 -9.44
C GLU A 65 9.66 -6.96 -8.12
N ASN A 66 9.15 -5.74 -8.15
CA ASN A 66 9.00 -4.96 -6.93
C ASN A 66 7.93 -5.58 -6.02
N SER A 67 8.20 -5.63 -4.71
CA SER A 67 7.18 -5.97 -3.72
C SER A 67 6.07 -4.91 -3.70
N LYS A 68 4.86 -5.34 -3.38
CA LYS A 68 3.69 -4.46 -3.20
C LYS A 68 3.18 -4.54 -1.76
N LYS A 69 2.91 -3.40 -1.15
CA LYS A 69 2.37 -3.29 0.21
C LYS A 69 1.05 -2.52 0.22
N VAL A 70 0.03 -3.13 0.82
CA VAL A 70 -1.25 -2.49 1.12
C VAL A 70 -1.43 -2.46 2.62
N SER A 71 -1.76 -1.30 3.17
CA SER A 71 -2.07 -1.13 4.58
C SER A 71 -3.49 -0.59 4.74
N ILE A 72 -4.22 -1.16 5.69
CA ILE A 72 -5.61 -0.81 6.01
C ILE A 72 -5.64 -0.46 7.50
N VAL A 73 -6.03 0.78 7.79
CA VAL A 73 -6.22 1.30 9.15
C VAL A 73 -7.71 1.59 9.30
N LEU A 74 -8.38 0.76 10.09
CA LEU A 74 -9.77 0.94 10.49
C LEU A 74 -9.83 1.88 11.70
N ASP A 75 -10.99 1.94 12.36
CA ASP A 75 -11.30 2.84 13.46
C ASP A 75 -10.20 2.93 14.52
N THR A 76 -9.71 4.14 14.75
CA THR A 76 -8.69 4.40 15.76
C THR A 76 -8.59 5.88 16.08
N SER A 77 -8.28 6.20 17.33
CA SER A 77 -7.74 7.51 17.68
C SER A 77 -6.31 7.63 17.19
N PHE A 78 -5.83 8.87 17.09
CA PHE A 78 -4.45 9.12 16.70
C PHE A 78 -3.46 8.51 17.71
N ASN A 79 -2.58 7.65 17.21
CA ASN A 79 -1.49 7.07 17.99
C ASN A 79 -0.21 6.95 17.16
N LYS A 80 0.94 6.91 17.84
CA LYS A 80 2.27 6.94 17.19
C LYS A 80 2.58 5.68 16.36
N LYS A 81 1.89 4.55 16.62
CA LYS A 81 2.17 3.25 15.98
C LYS A 81 1.69 3.21 14.52
N ILE A 82 0.66 3.98 14.17
CA ILE A 82 0.06 3.96 12.83
C ILE A 82 1.12 4.27 11.77
N THR A 83 1.90 5.33 11.97
CA THR A 83 2.87 5.81 10.96
C THR A 83 3.97 4.78 10.66
N SER A 84 4.51 4.12 11.70
CA SER A 84 5.52 3.08 11.52
C SER A 84 4.93 1.81 10.90
N PHE A 85 3.72 1.42 11.31
CA PHE A 85 3.02 0.25 10.77
C PHE A 85 2.77 0.37 9.25
N VAL A 86 2.31 1.53 8.79
CA VAL A 86 1.95 1.76 7.38
C VAL A 86 3.12 2.28 6.52
N LYS A 87 4.34 2.32 7.07
CA LYS A 87 5.54 2.81 6.37
C LYS A 87 5.74 2.17 4.99
N ASN A 88 6.01 2.99 3.97
CA ASN A 88 6.26 2.61 2.58
C ASN A 88 5.13 1.79 1.92
N SER A 89 3.87 2.03 2.28
CA SER A 89 2.75 1.36 1.61
C SER A 89 2.56 1.91 0.19
N ASP A 90 2.34 1.03 -0.80
CA ASP A 90 1.90 1.46 -2.13
C ASP A 90 0.49 2.04 -2.05
N VAL A 91 -0.35 1.46 -1.20
CA VAL A 91 -1.70 1.91 -0.91
C VAL A 91 -1.93 1.91 0.59
N LEU A 92 -2.33 3.06 1.12
CA LEU A 92 -2.86 3.22 2.47
C LEU A 92 -4.37 3.49 2.38
N ILE A 93 -5.17 2.60 2.95
CA ILE A 93 -6.60 2.79 3.17
C ILE A 93 -6.77 3.12 4.65
N CYS A 94 -7.39 4.24 4.98
CA CYS A 94 -7.43 4.73 6.35
C CYS A 94 -8.76 5.40 6.67
N GLU A 95 -9.31 5.11 7.86
CA GLU A 95 -10.46 5.85 8.38
C GLU A 95 -10.15 7.34 8.48
N ALA A 96 -11.12 8.18 8.14
CA ALA A 96 -11.00 9.64 8.14
C ALA A 96 -12.33 10.27 8.57
N THR A 97 -12.83 9.82 9.72
CA THR A 97 -14.21 10.05 10.15
C THR A 97 -14.59 11.52 10.24
N PHE A 98 -13.68 12.38 10.73
CA PHE A 98 -13.94 13.79 10.95
C PHE A 98 -12.98 14.71 10.19
N MET A 99 -13.45 15.87 9.75
CA MET A 99 -12.56 16.96 9.33
C MET A 99 -11.81 17.54 10.53
N SER A 100 -10.70 18.22 10.27
CA SER A 100 -9.85 18.81 11.33
C SER A 100 -10.57 19.81 12.23
N SER A 101 -11.65 20.45 11.76
CA SER A 101 -12.51 21.34 12.56
C SER A 101 -13.22 20.64 13.71
N LEU A 102 -13.43 19.31 13.62
CA LEU A 102 -14.07 18.49 14.66
C LEU A 102 -13.06 17.59 15.38
N LYS A 103 -11.83 18.07 15.58
CA LYS A 103 -10.74 17.31 16.22
C LYS A 103 -11.10 16.80 17.61
N ASP A 104 -11.80 17.58 18.42
CA ASP A 104 -12.15 17.16 19.79
C ASP A 104 -13.18 16.03 19.77
N MET A 105 -14.19 16.12 18.89
CA MET A 105 -15.14 15.03 18.65
C MET A 105 -14.45 13.77 18.12
N ALA A 106 -13.47 13.92 17.23
CA ALA A 106 -12.68 12.79 16.74
C ALA A 106 -11.94 12.09 17.90
N LYS A 107 -11.33 12.86 18.80
CA LYS A 107 -10.64 12.33 19.98
C LYS A 107 -11.61 11.62 20.93
N GLU A 108 -12.72 12.25 21.27
CA GLU A 108 -13.75 11.71 22.18
C GLU A 108 -14.40 10.41 21.65
N ARG A 109 -14.57 10.33 20.33
CA ARG A 109 -15.13 9.15 19.65
C ARG A 109 -14.08 8.17 19.16
N TYR A 110 -12.82 8.37 19.51
CA TYR A 110 -11.70 7.48 19.17
C TYR A 110 -11.53 7.27 17.65
N HIS A 111 -11.56 8.36 16.90
CA HIS A 111 -11.39 8.40 15.46
C HIS A 111 -10.26 9.35 15.01
N LEU A 112 -9.87 9.22 13.75
CA LEU A 112 -8.91 10.11 13.10
C LEU A 112 -9.62 11.30 12.44
N THR A 113 -8.88 12.42 12.38
CA THR A 113 -9.22 13.53 11.50
C THR A 113 -8.58 13.35 10.12
N VAL A 114 -9.22 13.89 9.08
CA VAL A 114 -8.71 13.91 7.70
C VAL A 114 -7.29 14.48 7.62
N LYS A 115 -7.02 15.59 8.32
CA LYS A 115 -5.67 16.16 8.46
C LYS A 115 -4.66 15.17 9.05
N GLN A 116 -5.00 14.48 10.15
CA GLN A 116 -4.11 13.50 10.78
C GLN A 116 -3.80 12.34 9.82
N VAL A 117 -4.79 11.85 9.09
CA VAL A 117 -4.63 10.76 8.11
C VAL A 117 -3.69 11.17 6.98
N ALA A 118 -3.85 12.37 6.44
CA ALA A 118 -2.98 12.89 5.40
C ALA A 118 -1.53 13.09 5.90
N GLU A 119 -1.35 13.53 7.14
CA GLU A 119 -0.02 13.61 7.77
C GLU A 119 0.61 12.22 7.97
N ILE A 120 -0.17 11.22 8.38
CA ILE A 120 0.29 9.82 8.50
C ILE A 120 0.74 9.31 7.13
N ALA A 121 -0.04 9.53 6.07
CA ALA A 121 0.32 9.11 4.72
C ALA A 121 1.64 9.75 4.25
N LYS A 122 1.81 11.06 4.48
CA LYS A 122 3.04 11.80 4.15
C LYS A 122 4.24 11.27 4.95
N LYS A 123 4.14 11.19 6.28
CA LYS A 123 5.23 10.77 7.18
C LYS A 123 5.63 9.31 6.97
N SER A 124 4.66 8.45 6.67
CA SER A 124 4.89 7.03 6.36
C SER A 124 5.49 6.80 4.97
N LYS A 125 5.60 7.83 4.12
CA LYS A 125 6.00 7.71 2.70
C LYS A 125 5.10 6.74 1.93
N SER A 126 3.80 6.72 2.26
CA SER A 126 2.82 5.98 1.48
C SER A 126 2.68 6.60 0.09
N LYS A 127 2.43 5.79 -0.95
CA LYS A 127 2.36 6.30 -2.33
C LYS A 127 0.98 6.85 -2.68
N LYS A 128 -0.10 6.19 -2.22
CA LYS A 128 -1.50 6.58 -2.41
C LYS A 128 -2.25 6.47 -1.09
N LEU A 129 -3.17 7.41 -0.83
CA LEU A 129 -4.05 7.42 0.33
C LEU A 129 -5.51 7.33 -0.15
N PHE A 130 -6.29 6.43 0.45
CA PHE A 130 -7.72 6.31 0.27
C PHE A 130 -8.40 6.53 1.62
N LEU A 131 -9.22 7.58 1.68
CA LEU A 131 -9.97 7.98 2.87
C LEU A 131 -11.28 7.19 2.91
N ILE A 132 -11.51 6.40 3.95
CA ILE A 132 -12.75 5.64 4.15
C ILE A 132 -13.40 6.03 5.48
N HIS A 133 -14.57 5.44 5.77
CA HIS A 133 -15.28 5.66 7.04
C HIS A 133 -15.55 7.15 7.32
N ILE A 134 -15.89 7.91 6.28
CA ILE A 134 -16.18 9.34 6.39
C ILE A 134 -17.56 9.52 7.01
N SER A 135 -17.69 10.38 8.02
CA SER A 135 -18.98 10.63 8.66
C SER A 135 -20.03 11.12 7.65
N GLN A 136 -21.24 10.56 7.72
CA GLN A 136 -22.37 10.89 6.84
C GLN A 136 -22.75 12.38 6.82
N ARG A 137 -22.35 13.13 7.86
CA ARG A 137 -22.49 14.60 7.90
C ARG A 137 -21.82 15.29 6.70
N TYR A 138 -20.79 14.70 6.11
CA TYR A 138 -20.06 15.25 4.98
C TYR A 138 -20.53 14.69 3.62
N SER A 139 -21.66 13.98 3.57
CA SER A 139 -22.20 13.38 2.33
C SER A 139 -22.31 14.40 1.17
N ARG A 140 -22.70 15.64 1.48
CA ARG A 140 -22.78 16.76 0.51
C ARG A 140 -21.48 17.54 0.34
N GLU A 141 -20.45 17.22 1.12
CA GLU A 141 -19.21 18.01 1.26
C GLU A 141 -17.93 17.18 1.05
N LEU A 142 -18.03 16.01 0.41
CA LEU A 142 -16.87 15.13 0.14
C LEU A 142 -15.74 15.85 -0.61
N LYS A 143 -16.06 16.83 -1.46
CA LYS A 143 -15.06 17.68 -2.13
C LYS A 143 -14.21 18.47 -1.12
N LYS A 144 -14.80 18.99 -0.04
CA LYS A 144 -14.10 19.71 1.02
C LYS A 144 -13.23 18.76 1.85
N VAL A 145 -13.74 17.57 2.17
CA VAL A 145 -12.98 16.51 2.84
C VAL A 145 -11.73 16.15 2.02
N LEU A 146 -11.90 15.89 0.73
CA LEU A 146 -10.78 15.56 -0.15
C LEU A 146 -9.79 16.72 -0.28
N ALA A 147 -10.27 17.96 -0.37
CA ALA A 147 -9.43 19.14 -0.43
C ALA A 147 -8.57 19.30 0.84
N GLU A 148 -9.12 19.05 2.03
CA GLU A 148 -8.36 19.06 3.30
C GLU A 148 -7.20 18.05 3.26
N ALA A 149 -7.46 16.80 2.87
CA ALA A 149 -6.41 15.79 2.77
C ALA A 149 -5.34 16.18 1.75
N LYS A 150 -5.75 16.70 0.58
CA LYS A 150 -4.84 17.08 -0.51
C LYS A 150 -3.93 18.26 -0.17
N LYS A 151 -4.28 19.11 0.80
CA LYS A 151 -3.37 20.15 1.32
C LYS A 151 -2.06 19.56 1.88
N THR A 152 -2.14 18.38 2.52
CA THR A 152 -0.97 17.73 3.12
C THR A 152 -0.42 16.60 2.24
N PHE A 153 -1.31 15.83 1.60
CA PHE A 153 -0.93 14.67 0.79
C PHE A 153 -1.70 14.65 -0.53
N ARG A 154 -1.07 15.16 -1.60
CA ARG A 154 -1.72 15.39 -2.91
C ARG A 154 -2.35 14.12 -3.53
N ASN A 155 -1.74 12.95 -3.32
CA ASN A 155 -2.20 11.67 -3.87
C ASN A 155 -3.26 10.98 -2.98
N SER A 156 -4.23 11.78 -2.51
CA SER A 156 -5.38 11.35 -1.73
C SER A 156 -6.61 11.16 -2.60
N HIS A 157 -7.43 10.17 -2.25
CA HIS A 157 -8.65 9.77 -2.96
C HIS A 157 -9.75 9.45 -1.94
N ILE A 158 -11.01 9.64 -2.34
CA ILE A 158 -12.18 9.10 -1.62
C ILE A 158 -12.80 8.08 -2.57
N PRO A 159 -12.73 6.77 -2.28
CA PRO A 159 -13.42 5.77 -3.07
C PRO A 159 -14.94 5.89 -2.86
N LYS A 160 -15.70 5.48 -3.86
CA LYS A 160 -17.13 5.24 -3.78
C LYS A 160 -17.41 3.79 -3.44
N ASP A 161 -18.63 3.51 -3.00
CA ASP A 161 -19.10 2.15 -2.83
C ASP A 161 -18.95 1.39 -4.16
N LEU A 162 -18.43 0.16 -4.07
CA LEU A 162 -18.12 -0.74 -5.20
C LEU A 162 -16.95 -0.30 -6.11
N ASP A 163 -16.16 0.71 -5.74
CA ASP A 163 -14.96 1.07 -6.50
C ASP A 163 -13.90 -0.04 -6.48
N PHE A 164 -13.24 -0.23 -7.63
CA PHE A 164 -12.11 -1.15 -7.79
C PHE A 164 -10.80 -0.38 -7.97
N ILE A 165 -9.80 -0.68 -7.13
CA ILE A 165 -8.48 -0.05 -7.17
C ILE A 165 -7.44 -1.08 -7.61
N LYS A 166 -6.77 -0.81 -8.73
CA LYS A 166 -5.64 -1.62 -9.22
C LYS A 166 -4.33 -1.17 -8.58
N ILE A 167 -3.55 -2.13 -8.06
CA ILE A 167 -2.32 -1.92 -7.29
C ILE A 167 -1.12 -2.57 -7.99
#